data_AF-A0A8J4A723-F1
#
_entry.id   AF-A0A8J4A723-F1
#
_cell.length_a   1.000
_cell.length_b   1.000
_cell.length_c   1.000
_cell.angle_alpha   90.00
_cell.angle_beta   90.00
_cell.angle_gamma   90.00
#
_symmetry.space_group_name_H-M   'P 1'
#
loop_
_entity.id
_entity.type
_entity.pdbx_description
1 polymer ?
#
loop_
_entity_poly.entity_id
_entity_poly.type
_entity_poly.pdbx_seq_one_letter_code
_entity_poly.pdbx_strand_id
1 'polypeptide(L)'
;MSGGELDDAYERLHRMGPEYEGDARGNNGLTNHGPMAAEVLARRGYGDRIGRWVDGYLPRLVELPAARRPISAANWTAALGDGSRVADWVDHFRRELAHRPWQQVLVEWWPRLLPGVVAGSTHGLIRVGHAVRALQGGVAGPAGLDEFGHGLAFWAARSRPVPGARRPAGRLEPDRALAGVPHLADQSGLIVQRLGRLAELPGWPAAQAALRAPAGPADVPGLLERLVDAATLRYLSRGHGSPVLLVHTATAPNAVLHTLPLLPAELWAPSLAAVWSASAAIVSAYEPARPLPRADLPAAPRGDDPVPTIVERATDHGDEHVMKFTDTAVEVYERTGDPDALAAARHIIDLTRR
;
A
#
# COMPACT_ATOMS: atom_id res chain seq x y z
N MET A 1 -15.20 -20.48 4.10
CA MET A 1 -14.77 -21.38 3.00
C MET A 1 -14.07 -20.60 1.86
N SER A 2 -13.50 -19.42 2.13
CA SER A 2 -12.94 -18.51 1.12
C SER A 2 -11.49 -18.80 0.68
N GLY A 3 -10.80 -19.74 1.35
CA GLY A 3 -9.41 -20.07 1.03
C GLY A 3 -9.22 -20.61 -0.39
N GLY A 4 -10.11 -21.50 -0.84
CA GLY A 4 -10.03 -22.07 -2.20
C GLY A 4 -10.30 -21.07 -3.32
N GLU A 5 -11.19 -20.10 -3.09
CA GLU A 5 -11.50 -19.04 -4.08
C GLU A 5 -10.36 -18.03 -4.19
N LEU A 6 -9.71 -17.70 -3.06
CA LEU A 6 -8.54 -16.83 -3.05
C LEU A 6 -7.31 -17.51 -3.68
N ASP A 7 -7.12 -18.81 -3.42
CA ASP A 7 -6.04 -19.59 -4.05
C ASP A 7 -6.20 -19.64 -5.58
N ASP A 8 -7.41 -19.91 -6.12
CA ASP A 8 -7.68 -19.86 -7.57
C ASP A 8 -7.37 -18.47 -8.16
N ALA A 9 -7.81 -17.41 -7.49
CA ALA A 9 -7.53 -16.04 -7.92
C ALA A 9 -6.02 -15.77 -8.00
N TYR A 10 -5.26 -16.17 -6.99
CA TYR A 10 -3.81 -16.03 -6.95
C TYR A 10 -3.14 -16.78 -8.10
N GLU A 11 -3.45 -18.06 -8.30
CA GLU A 11 -2.85 -18.86 -9.39
C GLU A 11 -3.07 -18.24 -10.77
N ARG A 12 -4.24 -17.63 -11.00
CA ARG A 12 -4.57 -16.93 -12.24
C ARG A 12 -3.81 -15.62 -12.37
N LEU A 13 -3.71 -14.84 -11.29
CA LEU A 13 -3.05 -13.54 -11.26
C LEU A 13 -1.51 -13.63 -11.29
N HIS A 14 -0.91 -14.71 -10.81
CA HIS A 14 0.55 -14.93 -10.82
C HIS A 14 1.14 -15.13 -12.21
N ARG A 15 0.29 -15.42 -13.22
CA ARG A 15 0.70 -15.42 -14.63
C ARG A 15 0.90 -14.01 -15.18
N MET A 16 0.38 -13.01 -14.48
CA MET A 16 0.36 -11.61 -14.92
C MET A 16 1.44 -10.80 -14.23
N GLY A 17 1.97 -9.79 -14.93
CA GLY A 17 2.94 -8.86 -14.38
C GLY A 17 2.37 -8.04 -13.22
N PRO A 18 3.24 -7.49 -12.35
CA PRO A 18 2.80 -6.60 -11.28
C PRO A 18 2.41 -5.21 -11.79
N GLU A 19 2.66 -4.90 -13.07
CA GLU A 19 2.27 -3.66 -13.73
C GLU A 19 1.82 -3.94 -15.18
N TYR A 20 0.97 -3.07 -15.72
CA TYR A 20 0.45 -3.09 -17.10
C TYR A 20 0.37 -1.66 -17.66
N GLU A 21 0.14 -1.48 -18.97
CA GLU A 21 0.07 -0.15 -19.62
C GLU A 21 1.32 0.75 -19.42
N GLY A 22 2.50 0.15 -19.26
CA GLY A 22 3.78 0.87 -19.14
C GLY A 22 4.35 1.33 -20.48
N ASP A 23 5.41 2.16 -20.41
CA ASP A 23 6.20 2.53 -21.59
C ASP A 23 6.97 1.33 -22.18
N ALA A 24 7.63 1.53 -23.34
CA ALA A 24 8.35 0.46 -24.04
C ALA A 24 9.51 -0.18 -23.23
N ARG A 25 9.94 0.46 -22.13
CA ARG A 25 10.93 -0.08 -21.19
C ARG A 25 10.27 -0.72 -19.97
N GLY A 26 8.95 -0.86 -19.99
CA GLY A 26 8.13 -1.38 -18.91
C GLY A 26 8.09 -0.45 -17.69
N ASN A 27 8.38 0.85 -17.83
CA ASN A 27 8.27 1.78 -16.70
C ASN A 27 6.91 2.48 -16.69
N ASN A 28 6.54 3.02 -15.53
CA ASN A 28 5.38 3.91 -15.37
C ASN A 28 4.01 3.26 -15.69
N GLY A 29 3.92 1.94 -15.56
CA GLY A 29 2.67 1.21 -15.72
C GLY A 29 1.71 1.41 -14.55
N LEU A 30 0.44 1.10 -14.78
CA LEU A 30 -0.55 0.90 -13.74
C LEU A 30 -0.23 -0.38 -12.99
N THR A 31 -0.42 -0.40 -11.67
CA THR A 31 -0.13 -1.60 -10.88
C THR A 31 -1.22 -2.64 -11.05
N ASN A 32 -0.86 -3.92 -11.11
CA ASN A 32 -1.78 -5.02 -10.95
C ASN A 32 -2.20 -5.12 -9.48
N HIS A 33 -3.45 -4.78 -9.20
CA HIS A 33 -4.00 -4.79 -7.85
C HIS A 33 -4.83 -6.03 -7.52
N GLY A 34 -4.98 -6.94 -8.49
CA GLY A 34 -5.80 -8.14 -8.41
C GLY A 34 -5.66 -8.89 -7.09
N PRO A 35 -4.44 -9.23 -6.65
CA PRO A 35 -4.26 -10.04 -5.46
C PRO A 35 -4.73 -9.36 -4.17
N MET A 36 -4.53 -8.04 -4.06
CA MET A 36 -4.95 -7.27 -2.89
C MET A 36 -6.47 -7.10 -2.84
N ALA A 37 -7.11 -6.92 -4.00
CA ALA A 37 -8.56 -6.85 -4.11
C ALA A 37 -9.23 -8.20 -3.78
N ALA A 38 -8.68 -9.29 -4.32
CA ALA A 38 -9.14 -10.64 -4.01
C ALA A 38 -9.03 -10.96 -2.51
N GLU A 39 -7.91 -10.58 -1.86
CA GLU A 39 -7.75 -10.75 -0.42
C GLU A 39 -8.79 -9.96 0.39
N VAL A 40 -9.08 -8.71 0.01
CA VAL A 40 -10.12 -7.90 0.67
C VAL A 40 -11.49 -8.54 0.54
N LEU A 41 -11.85 -9.02 -0.65
CA LEU A 41 -13.12 -9.72 -0.88
C LEU A 41 -13.22 -10.97 -0.01
N ALA A 42 -12.18 -11.81 0.01
CA ALA A 42 -12.12 -13.02 0.84
C ALA A 42 -12.30 -12.69 2.33
N ARG A 43 -11.54 -11.70 2.82
CA ARG A 43 -11.53 -11.26 4.22
C ARG A 43 -12.88 -10.68 4.67
N ARG A 44 -13.55 -9.93 3.79
CA ARG A 44 -14.85 -9.31 4.08
C ARG A 44 -16.05 -10.23 3.78
N GLY A 45 -15.82 -11.51 3.49
CA GLY A 45 -16.88 -12.51 3.34
C GLY A 45 -17.53 -12.56 1.95
N TYR A 46 -16.92 -11.93 0.95
CA TYR A 46 -17.37 -11.92 -0.46
C TYR A 46 -16.54 -12.88 -1.34
N GLY A 47 -16.14 -14.03 -0.78
CA GLY A 47 -15.33 -15.02 -1.47
C GLY A 47 -15.99 -15.53 -2.77
N ASP A 48 -17.30 -15.72 -2.73
CA ASP A 48 -18.14 -16.16 -3.85
C ASP A 48 -18.11 -15.21 -5.05
N ARG A 49 -17.72 -13.94 -4.83
CA ARG A 49 -17.61 -12.91 -5.88
C ARG A 49 -16.21 -12.81 -6.48
N ILE A 50 -15.19 -13.44 -5.88
CA ILE A 50 -13.78 -13.33 -6.30
C ILE A 50 -13.62 -13.80 -7.75
N GLY A 51 -14.11 -14.99 -8.09
CA GLY A 51 -13.92 -15.57 -9.42
C GLY A 51 -14.42 -14.65 -10.54
N ARG A 52 -15.67 -14.16 -10.40
CA ARG A 52 -16.29 -13.22 -11.36
C ARG A 52 -15.55 -11.89 -11.42
N TRP A 53 -15.10 -11.37 -10.28
CA TRP A 53 -14.32 -10.12 -10.26
C TRP A 53 -12.99 -10.28 -11.00
N VAL A 54 -12.27 -11.39 -10.76
CA VAL A 54 -11.02 -11.72 -11.45
C VAL A 54 -11.24 -11.90 -12.96
N ASP A 55 -12.34 -12.54 -13.38
CA ASP A 55 -12.69 -12.68 -14.81
C ASP A 55 -12.77 -11.33 -15.52
N GLY A 56 -13.35 -10.32 -14.88
CA GLY A 56 -13.45 -8.96 -15.41
C GLY A 56 -12.14 -8.17 -15.33
N TYR A 57 -11.27 -8.51 -14.37
CA TYR A 57 -10.02 -7.80 -14.14
C TYR A 57 -8.87 -8.27 -15.04
N LEU A 58 -8.74 -9.58 -15.25
CA LEU A 58 -7.66 -10.20 -16.03
C LEU A 58 -7.42 -9.56 -17.42
N PRO A 59 -8.44 -9.19 -18.21
CA PRO A 59 -8.23 -8.58 -19.53
C PRO A 59 -7.46 -7.26 -19.52
N ARG A 60 -7.35 -6.58 -18.37
CA ARG A 60 -6.55 -5.34 -18.21
C ARG A 60 -5.05 -5.64 -18.14
N LEU A 61 -4.68 -6.85 -17.78
CA LEU A 61 -3.32 -7.18 -17.37
C LEU A 61 -2.47 -7.67 -18.54
N VAL A 62 -1.15 -7.51 -18.39
CA VAL A 62 -0.15 -8.08 -19.29
C VAL A 62 0.57 -9.24 -18.62
N GLU A 63 1.01 -10.22 -19.40
CA GLU A 63 1.71 -11.40 -18.88
C GLU A 63 3.02 -11.01 -18.18
N LEU A 64 3.39 -11.78 -17.15
CA LEU A 64 4.68 -11.64 -16.50
C LEU A 64 5.79 -11.95 -17.52
N PRO A 65 6.82 -11.09 -17.68
CA PRO A 65 7.90 -11.35 -18.61
C PRO A 65 8.69 -12.60 -18.21
N ALA A 66 9.44 -13.17 -19.14
CA ALA A 66 10.36 -14.26 -18.83
C ALA A 66 11.53 -13.78 -17.96
N ALA A 67 11.93 -14.62 -17.00
CA ALA A 67 13.18 -14.46 -16.27
C ALA A 67 14.38 -14.51 -17.23
N ARG A 68 15.40 -13.71 -16.93
CA ARG A 68 16.60 -13.52 -17.76
C ARG A 68 17.83 -14.09 -17.08
N ARG A 69 18.05 -13.75 -15.80
CA ARG A 69 19.28 -14.07 -15.05
C ARG A 69 19.00 -14.24 -13.56
N PRO A 70 19.48 -15.34 -12.94
CA PRO A 70 19.24 -15.59 -11.52
C PRO A 70 19.74 -14.47 -10.60
N ILE A 71 18.93 -14.14 -9.60
CA ILE A 71 19.31 -13.32 -8.45
C ILE A 71 19.78 -14.23 -7.31
N SER A 72 20.90 -13.87 -6.69
CA SER A 72 21.58 -14.59 -5.62
C SER A 72 22.03 -13.63 -4.50
N ALA A 73 22.45 -14.19 -3.37
CA ALA A 73 23.01 -13.43 -2.25
C ALA A 73 24.19 -12.52 -2.66
N ALA A 74 24.93 -12.86 -3.72
CA ALA A 74 26.08 -12.10 -4.20
C ALA A 74 25.72 -10.92 -5.11
N ASN A 75 24.53 -10.91 -5.73
CA ASN A 75 24.22 -9.93 -6.79
C ASN A 75 22.89 -9.16 -6.59
N TRP A 76 22.13 -9.48 -5.54
CA TRP A 76 20.78 -8.91 -5.36
C TRP A 76 20.78 -7.39 -5.27
N THR A 77 21.78 -6.78 -4.65
CA THR A 77 21.87 -5.31 -4.51
C THR A 77 21.95 -4.62 -5.86
N ALA A 78 22.63 -5.22 -6.84
CA ALA A 78 22.74 -4.68 -8.19
C ALA A 78 21.45 -4.85 -9.02
N ALA A 79 20.55 -5.75 -8.61
CA ALA A 79 19.25 -5.96 -9.26
C ALA A 79 18.12 -5.12 -8.62
N LEU A 80 18.39 -4.46 -7.49
CA LEU A 80 17.41 -3.69 -6.74
C LEU A 80 17.01 -2.43 -7.52
N GLY A 81 15.70 -2.21 -7.70
CA GLY A 81 15.16 -1.07 -8.45
C GLY A 81 15.24 -1.19 -9.97
N ASP A 82 15.78 -2.30 -10.50
CA ASP A 82 15.75 -2.62 -11.92
C ASP A 82 14.45 -3.38 -12.27
N GLY A 83 13.45 -2.62 -12.75
CA GLY A 83 12.14 -3.17 -13.11
C GLY A 83 12.19 -4.25 -14.20
N SER A 84 13.24 -4.27 -15.03
CA SER A 84 13.40 -5.29 -16.07
C SER A 84 13.70 -6.69 -15.50
N ARG A 85 14.07 -6.75 -14.20
CA ARG A 85 14.43 -7.97 -13.46
C ARG A 85 13.27 -8.52 -12.65
N VAL A 86 12.03 -8.04 -12.83
CA VAL A 86 10.89 -8.42 -12.00
C VAL A 86 10.63 -9.93 -11.96
N ALA A 87 10.75 -10.61 -13.10
CA ALA A 87 10.61 -12.06 -13.16
C ALA A 87 11.78 -12.80 -12.49
N ASP A 88 13.00 -12.25 -12.57
CA ASP A 88 14.16 -12.82 -11.85
C ASP A 88 13.98 -12.71 -10.32
N TRP A 89 13.34 -11.64 -9.86
CA TRP A 89 12.95 -11.45 -8.46
C TRP A 89 11.85 -12.43 -8.03
N VAL A 90 10.82 -12.65 -8.86
CA VAL A 90 9.78 -13.67 -8.59
C VAL A 90 10.42 -15.04 -8.43
N ASP A 91 11.27 -15.44 -9.37
CA ASP A 91 11.99 -16.71 -9.32
C ASP A 91 12.91 -16.83 -8.10
N HIS A 92 13.54 -15.73 -7.69
CA HIS A 92 14.35 -15.68 -6.47
C HIS A 92 13.51 -15.96 -5.24
N PHE A 93 12.41 -15.23 -5.02
CA PHE A 93 11.58 -15.42 -3.84
C PHE A 93 10.88 -16.77 -3.82
N ARG A 94 10.47 -17.32 -4.98
CA ARG A 94 9.96 -18.71 -5.07
C ARG A 94 10.97 -19.73 -4.54
N ARG A 95 12.25 -19.61 -4.92
CA ARG A 95 13.32 -20.48 -4.40
C ARG A 95 13.51 -20.30 -2.89
N GLU A 96 13.55 -19.06 -2.43
CA GLU A 96 13.74 -18.77 -1.00
C GLU A 96 12.61 -19.34 -0.13
N LEU A 97 11.36 -19.26 -0.62
CA LEU A 97 10.15 -19.72 0.07
C LEU A 97 9.94 -21.23 -0.04
N ALA A 98 10.51 -21.89 -1.06
CA ALA A 98 10.52 -23.35 -1.15
C ALA A 98 11.43 -24.01 -0.10
N HIS A 99 12.42 -23.28 0.42
CA HIS A 99 13.44 -23.82 1.32
C HIS A 99 13.37 -23.30 2.75
N ARG A 100 12.64 -22.20 3.00
CA ARG A 100 12.63 -21.52 4.30
C ARG A 100 11.22 -21.07 4.69
N PRO A 101 10.89 -21.04 5.99
CA PRO A 101 9.65 -20.44 6.45
C PRO A 101 9.53 -18.99 5.98
N TRP A 102 8.34 -18.61 5.50
CA TRP A 102 8.10 -17.27 4.93
C TRP A 102 8.36 -16.15 5.93
N GLN A 103 8.19 -16.39 7.24
CA GLN A 103 8.49 -15.42 8.30
C GLN A 103 9.99 -15.10 8.35
N GLN A 104 10.87 -16.08 8.10
CA GLN A 104 12.31 -15.82 8.03
C GLN A 104 12.65 -14.98 6.80
N VAL A 105 12.02 -15.28 5.66
CA VAL A 105 12.17 -14.49 4.43
C VAL A 105 11.69 -13.05 4.64
N LEU A 106 10.54 -12.87 5.31
CA LEU A 106 10.01 -11.55 5.68
C LEU A 106 11.02 -10.76 6.51
N VAL A 107 11.49 -11.32 7.63
CA VAL A 107 12.41 -10.64 8.55
C VAL A 107 13.74 -10.29 7.88
N GLU A 108 14.23 -11.16 6.99
CA GLU A 108 15.46 -10.90 6.25
C GLU A 108 15.32 -9.77 5.22
N TRP A 109 14.22 -9.77 4.45
CA TRP A 109 14.05 -8.87 3.31
C TRP A 109 13.41 -7.54 3.69
N TRP A 110 12.61 -7.48 4.74
CA TRP A 110 11.96 -6.26 5.20
C TRP A 110 12.94 -5.07 5.33
N PRO A 111 14.02 -5.14 6.15
CA PRO A 111 14.95 -4.01 6.28
C PRO A 111 15.71 -3.69 4.99
N ARG A 112 15.90 -4.66 4.07
CA ARG A 112 16.56 -4.44 2.77
C ARG A 112 15.67 -3.64 1.82
N LEU A 113 14.36 -3.80 1.92
CA LEU A 113 13.37 -3.18 1.04
C LEU A 113 12.77 -1.89 1.61
N LEU A 114 12.79 -1.69 2.93
CA LEU A 114 12.34 -0.46 3.60
C LEU A 114 12.89 0.85 2.99
N PRO A 115 14.18 0.96 2.61
CA PRO A 115 14.68 2.17 1.94
C PRO A 115 13.91 2.48 0.64
N GLY A 116 13.40 1.44 -0.03
CA GLY A 116 12.64 1.50 -1.27
C GLY A 116 11.13 1.53 -1.10
N VAL A 117 10.60 1.91 0.06
CA VAL A 117 9.16 1.76 0.43
C VAL A 117 8.17 2.39 -0.55
N VAL A 118 8.57 3.41 -1.32
CA VAL A 118 7.74 4.02 -2.37
C VAL A 118 7.72 3.24 -3.69
N ALA A 119 8.29 2.03 -3.71
CA ALA A 119 8.28 1.11 -4.85
C ALA A 119 6.87 0.96 -5.43
N GLY A 120 6.74 1.29 -6.71
CA GLY A 120 5.46 1.30 -7.42
C GLY A 120 4.41 2.12 -6.69
N SER A 121 4.72 3.31 -6.17
CA SER A 121 3.77 4.08 -5.33
C SER A 121 3.32 3.31 -4.08
N THR A 122 4.25 2.68 -3.36
CA THR A 122 4.02 1.84 -2.17
C THR A 122 3.30 0.51 -2.41
N HIS A 123 3.00 0.14 -3.65
CA HIS A 123 2.28 -1.10 -3.93
C HIS A 123 3.04 -2.36 -3.57
N GLY A 124 4.37 -2.38 -3.67
CA GLY A 124 5.16 -3.53 -3.22
C GLY A 124 4.93 -3.83 -1.73
N LEU A 125 5.01 -2.81 -0.89
CA LEU A 125 4.73 -2.90 0.55
C LEU A 125 3.27 -3.30 0.81
N ILE A 126 2.30 -2.63 0.15
CA ILE A 126 0.88 -2.93 0.37
C ILE A 126 0.58 -4.38 -0.03
N ARG A 127 1.07 -4.84 -1.18
CA ARG A 127 0.89 -6.22 -1.66
C ARG A 127 1.46 -7.24 -0.67
N VAL A 128 2.65 -6.97 -0.12
CA VAL A 128 3.22 -7.79 0.98
C VAL A 128 2.32 -7.79 2.21
N GLY A 129 1.81 -6.64 2.64
CA GLY A 129 0.90 -6.56 3.81
C GLY A 129 -0.39 -7.36 3.62
N HIS A 130 -1.02 -7.30 2.44
CA HIS A 130 -2.18 -8.12 2.12
C HIS A 130 -1.84 -9.62 2.12
N ALA A 131 -0.72 -10.02 1.50
CA ALA A 131 -0.27 -11.41 1.50
C ALA A 131 0.02 -11.93 2.92
N VAL A 132 0.65 -11.10 3.77
CA VAL A 132 0.90 -11.41 5.18
C VAL A 132 -0.40 -11.65 5.95
N ARG A 133 -1.42 -10.82 5.76
CA ARG A 133 -2.73 -11.04 6.38
C ARG A 133 -3.38 -12.33 5.91
N ALA A 134 -3.35 -12.61 4.60
CA ALA A 134 -3.87 -13.87 4.06
C ALA A 134 -3.16 -15.09 4.66
N LEU A 135 -1.82 -15.06 4.74
CA LEU A 135 -1.01 -16.10 5.36
C LEU A 135 -1.36 -16.31 6.84
N GLN A 136 -1.53 -15.23 7.62
CA GLN A 136 -1.99 -15.31 9.01
C GLN A 136 -3.43 -15.81 9.15
N GLY A 137 -4.29 -15.53 8.16
CA GLY A 137 -5.66 -16.01 8.06
C GLY A 137 -5.79 -17.48 7.63
N GLY A 138 -4.68 -18.22 7.48
CA GLY A 138 -4.67 -19.65 7.16
C GLY A 138 -4.50 -19.97 5.68
N VAL A 139 -4.29 -18.97 4.81
CA VAL A 139 -4.02 -19.15 3.37
C VAL A 139 -2.52 -19.42 3.15
N ALA A 140 -1.97 -20.36 3.92
CA ALA A 140 -0.52 -20.68 3.92
C ALA A 140 -0.13 -21.77 2.90
N GLY A 141 -1.02 -22.06 1.94
CA GLY A 141 -0.76 -22.98 0.84
C GLY A 141 0.21 -22.42 -0.21
N PRO A 142 0.54 -23.21 -1.25
CA PRO A 142 1.46 -22.80 -2.29
C PRO A 142 1.11 -21.46 -2.95
N ALA A 143 -0.18 -21.19 -3.22
CA ALA A 143 -0.64 -19.95 -3.83
C ALA A 143 -0.41 -18.73 -2.92
N GLY A 144 -0.73 -18.81 -1.63
CA GLY A 144 -0.48 -17.72 -0.68
C GLY A 144 1.01 -17.41 -0.50
N LEU A 145 1.87 -18.44 -0.47
CA LEU A 145 3.33 -18.26 -0.43
C LEU A 145 3.85 -17.62 -1.73
N ASP A 146 3.35 -18.05 -2.89
CA ASP A 146 3.75 -17.46 -4.17
C ASP A 146 3.31 -15.99 -4.27
N GLU A 147 2.13 -15.64 -3.78
CA GLU A 147 1.67 -14.24 -3.72
C GLU A 147 2.57 -13.37 -2.83
N PHE A 148 2.97 -13.88 -1.66
CA PHE A 148 3.95 -13.21 -0.80
C PHE A 148 5.29 -12.99 -1.53
N GLY A 149 5.76 -13.99 -2.26
CA GLY A 149 6.94 -13.89 -3.12
C GLY A 149 6.81 -12.84 -4.22
N HIS A 150 5.65 -12.74 -4.89
CA HIS A 150 5.38 -11.72 -5.89
C HIS A 150 5.33 -10.31 -5.29
N GLY A 151 4.77 -10.15 -4.10
CA GLY A 151 4.79 -8.88 -3.35
C GLY A 151 6.23 -8.39 -3.08
N LEU A 152 7.07 -9.28 -2.54
CA LEU A 152 8.49 -8.98 -2.32
C LEU A 152 9.24 -8.70 -3.62
N ALA A 153 8.96 -9.47 -4.68
CA ALA A 153 9.57 -9.30 -5.98
C ALA A 153 9.25 -7.93 -6.59
N PHE A 154 7.99 -7.51 -6.50
CA PHE A 154 7.57 -6.21 -7.00
C PHE A 154 8.23 -5.07 -6.22
N TRP A 155 8.27 -5.19 -4.89
CA TRP A 155 8.95 -4.22 -4.04
C TRP A 155 10.44 -4.11 -4.40
N ALA A 156 11.13 -5.24 -4.56
CA ALA A 156 12.53 -5.27 -4.95
C ALA A 156 12.78 -4.67 -6.34
N ALA A 157 11.97 -5.03 -7.34
CA ALA A 157 12.11 -4.58 -8.73
C ALA A 157 11.85 -3.07 -8.90
N ARG A 158 10.99 -2.47 -8.07
CA ARG A 158 10.68 -1.02 -8.13
C ARG A 158 11.28 -0.20 -7.00
N SER A 159 12.10 -0.81 -6.16
CA SER A 159 12.74 -0.20 -5.00
C SER A 159 13.41 1.13 -5.36
N ARG A 160 12.92 2.22 -4.76
CA ARG A 160 13.44 3.57 -4.93
C ARG A 160 13.34 4.35 -3.63
N PRO A 161 14.38 5.10 -3.24
CA PRO A 161 14.33 5.90 -2.02
C PRO A 161 13.44 7.13 -2.17
N VAL A 162 12.86 7.55 -1.05
CA VAL A 162 12.32 8.91 -0.91
C VAL A 162 13.50 9.86 -0.69
N PRO A 163 13.68 10.92 -1.50
CA PRO A 163 14.78 11.86 -1.30
C PRO A 163 14.72 12.52 0.08
N GLY A 164 15.85 12.56 0.78
CA GLY A 164 15.93 13.18 2.11
C GLY A 164 15.13 12.46 3.20
N ALA A 165 14.69 11.21 2.98
CA ALA A 165 14.06 10.38 4.00
C ALA A 165 14.94 10.30 5.25
N ARG A 166 14.33 10.54 6.41
CA ARG A 166 15.02 10.51 7.70
C ARG A 166 14.09 10.05 8.79
N ARG A 167 14.69 9.55 9.88
CA ARG A 167 13.94 9.11 11.05
C ARG A 167 13.16 10.29 11.66
N PRO A 168 11.91 10.08 12.09
CA PRO A 168 11.18 11.04 12.91
C PRO A 168 12.03 11.48 14.10
N ALA A 169 12.10 12.80 14.34
CA ALA A 169 12.89 13.42 15.40
C ALA A 169 12.16 14.60 16.06
N GLY A 170 10.92 14.85 15.66
CA GLY A 170 10.13 15.99 16.06
C GLY A 170 9.23 15.69 17.24
N ARG A 171 8.13 16.43 17.31
CA ARG A 171 7.17 16.38 18.44
C ARG A 171 5.71 16.40 17.98
N LEU A 172 5.45 16.47 16.67
CA LEU A 172 4.09 16.57 16.16
C LEU A 172 3.43 15.20 16.12
N GLU A 173 2.16 15.14 16.52
CA GLU A 173 1.31 13.99 16.27
C GLU A 173 0.96 13.89 14.76
N PRO A 174 0.56 12.71 14.26
CA PRO A 174 0.44 12.45 12.82
C PRO A 174 -0.45 13.44 12.05
N ASP A 175 -1.58 13.88 12.61
CA ASP A 175 -2.49 14.85 11.99
C ASP A 175 -1.80 16.19 11.72
N ARG A 176 -1.06 16.70 12.71
CA ARG A 176 -0.31 17.96 12.63
C ARG A 176 0.92 17.81 11.75
N ALA A 177 1.59 16.67 11.80
CA ALA A 177 2.73 16.39 10.95
C ALA A 177 2.32 16.37 9.47
N LEU A 178 1.23 15.68 9.12
CA LEU A 178 0.69 15.65 7.75
C LEU A 178 0.27 17.05 7.29
N ALA A 179 -0.38 17.82 8.15
CA ALA A 179 -0.79 19.20 7.83
C ALA A 179 0.39 20.15 7.59
N GLY A 180 1.56 19.86 8.15
CA GLY A 180 2.79 20.65 8.00
C GLY A 180 3.68 20.25 6.81
N VAL A 181 3.29 19.25 6.02
CA VAL A 181 4.05 18.85 4.83
C VAL A 181 3.94 19.94 3.74
N PRO A 182 5.06 20.45 3.19
CA PRO A 182 5.01 21.39 2.08
C PRO A 182 4.53 20.67 0.81
N HIS A 183 3.67 21.31 0.03
CA HIS A 183 3.19 20.76 -1.24
C HIS A 183 4.12 21.20 -2.39
N LEU A 184 4.32 20.33 -3.38
CA LEU A 184 4.92 20.75 -4.64
C LEU A 184 4.02 21.79 -5.31
N ALA A 185 4.60 22.90 -5.77
CA ALA A 185 3.87 23.92 -6.53
C ALA A 185 3.42 23.38 -7.90
N ASP A 186 4.29 22.62 -8.56
CA ASP A 186 3.98 21.90 -9.78
C ASP A 186 3.81 20.41 -9.47
N GLN A 187 2.56 19.95 -9.54
CA GLN A 187 2.16 18.56 -9.37
C GLN A 187 1.88 17.89 -10.72
N SER A 188 2.51 18.32 -11.82
CA SER A 188 2.39 17.63 -13.11
C SER A 188 3.28 16.38 -13.19
N GLY A 189 3.01 15.51 -14.16
CA GLY A 189 3.85 14.35 -14.44
C GLY A 189 3.67 13.17 -13.49
N LEU A 190 4.51 12.16 -13.70
CA LEU A 190 4.46 10.85 -13.05
C LEU A 190 5.04 10.92 -11.63
N ILE A 191 4.71 9.92 -10.79
CA ILE A 191 5.17 9.89 -9.40
C ILE A 191 6.69 10.01 -9.29
N VAL A 192 7.45 9.32 -10.14
CA VAL A 192 8.93 9.39 -10.12
C VAL A 192 9.45 10.80 -10.34
N GLN A 193 8.82 11.57 -11.24
CA GLN A 193 9.20 12.95 -11.53
C GLN A 193 8.83 13.89 -10.37
N ARG A 194 7.68 13.66 -9.71
CA ARG A 194 7.28 14.39 -8.51
C ARG A 194 8.23 14.11 -7.34
N LEU A 195 8.53 12.85 -7.07
CA LEU A 195 9.45 12.45 -5.99
C LEU A 195 10.84 13.08 -6.17
N GLY A 196 11.38 13.12 -7.39
CA GLY A 196 12.67 13.74 -7.67
C GLY A 196 12.76 15.21 -7.27
N ARG A 197 11.64 15.96 -7.39
CA ARG A 197 11.57 17.39 -7.02
C ARG A 197 11.52 17.64 -5.51
N LEU A 198 11.19 16.64 -4.70
CA LEU A 198 11.14 16.78 -3.24
C LEU A 198 12.50 17.11 -2.64
N ALA A 199 13.59 16.67 -3.26
CA ALA A 199 14.95 16.94 -2.78
C ALA A 199 15.26 18.44 -2.67
N GLU A 200 14.63 19.26 -3.51
CA GLU A 200 14.86 20.70 -3.62
C GLU A 200 13.75 21.53 -2.97
N LEU A 201 12.68 20.89 -2.48
CA LEU A 201 11.50 21.57 -1.93
C LEU A 201 11.83 22.23 -0.58
N PRO A 202 11.68 23.57 -0.44
CA PRO A 202 11.89 24.23 0.84
C PRO A 202 11.01 23.66 1.96
N GLY A 203 11.60 23.43 3.13
CA GLY A 203 10.91 22.84 4.28
C GLY A 203 10.75 21.31 4.21
N TRP A 204 11.07 20.66 3.09
CA TRP A 204 10.94 19.21 2.95
C TRP A 204 11.74 18.41 4.00
N PRO A 205 13.02 18.73 4.27
CA PRO A 205 13.71 18.07 5.37
C PRO A 205 12.92 18.26 6.67
N ALA A 206 12.57 19.49 7.06
CA ALA A 206 11.88 19.77 8.32
C ALA A 206 10.61 18.92 8.47
N ALA A 207 9.79 18.81 7.41
CA ALA A 207 8.63 17.94 7.37
C ALA A 207 8.97 16.46 7.62
N GLN A 208 10.02 15.93 6.97
CA GLN A 208 10.47 14.55 7.20
C GLN A 208 10.82 14.26 8.67
N ALA A 209 11.39 15.24 9.39
CA ALA A 209 11.71 15.09 10.80
C ALA A 209 10.53 15.39 11.75
N ALA A 210 9.46 16.04 11.27
CA ALA A 210 8.48 16.71 12.13
C ALA A 210 7.64 15.77 13.00
N LEU A 211 7.35 14.56 12.48
CA LEU A 211 6.64 13.53 13.23
C LEU A 211 7.38 13.23 14.53
N ARG A 212 6.63 13.06 15.61
CA ARG A 212 7.15 12.67 16.91
C ARG A 212 7.97 11.38 16.81
N ALA A 213 9.16 11.37 17.40
CA ALA A 213 9.94 10.16 17.54
C ALA A 213 9.24 9.19 18.54
N PRO A 214 9.17 7.88 18.24
CA PRO A 214 8.64 6.91 19.19
C PRO A 214 9.55 6.84 20.43
N ALA A 215 8.96 6.75 21.63
CA ALA A 215 9.72 6.64 22.88
C ALA A 215 10.49 5.30 23.00
N GLY A 216 10.03 4.29 22.28
CA GLY A 216 10.62 2.96 22.15
C GLY A 216 9.76 2.11 21.21
N PRO A 217 10.15 0.85 20.91
CA PRO A 217 9.39 0.00 20.01
C PRO A 217 7.90 -0.11 20.36
N ALA A 218 7.55 -0.26 21.65
CA ALA A 218 6.16 -0.40 22.08
C ALA A 218 5.25 0.81 21.79
N ASP A 219 5.80 2.00 21.54
CA ASP A 219 5.04 3.20 21.16
C ASP A 219 4.73 3.26 19.65
N VAL A 220 5.42 2.44 18.83
CA VAL A 220 5.28 2.46 17.37
C VAL A 220 3.89 2.03 16.89
N PRO A 221 3.28 0.92 17.36
CA PRO A 221 1.96 0.51 16.89
C PRO A 221 0.91 1.60 17.09
N GLY A 222 0.84 2.22 18.28
CA GLY A 222 -0.10 3.29 18.55
C GLY A 222 0.14 4.56 17.72
N LEU A 223 1.40 4.86 17.37
CA LEU A 223 1.72 6.00 16.49
C LEU A 223 1.37 5.70 15.02
N LEU A 224 1.52 4.45 14.56
CA LEU A 224 1.05 4.00 13.25
C LEU A 224 -0.48 4.02 13.16
N GLU A 225 -1.20 3.52 14.18
CA GLU A 225 -2.66 3.59 14.25
C GLU A 225 -3.16 5.03 14.08
N ARG A 226 -2.54 5.99 14.78
CA ARG A 226 -2.87 7.42 14.64
C ARG A 226 -2.49 8.00 13.28
N LEU A 227 -1.44 7.48 12.63
CA LEU A 227 -1.09 7.88 11.26
C LEU A 227 -2.12 7.37 10.26
N VAL A 228 -2.60 6.13 10.41
CA VAL A 228 -3.68 5.56 9.58
C VAL A 228 -4.98 6.36 9.78
N ASP A 229 -5.34 6.68 11.02
CA ASP A 229 -6.50 7.54 11.34
C ASP A 229 -6.40 8.89 10.64
N ALA A 230 -5.29 9.60 10.90
CA ALA A 230 -5.07 10.95 10.40
C ALA A 230 -5.10 10.98 8.86
N ALA A 231 -4.49 10.01 8.20
CA ALA A 231 -4.51 9.91 6.74
C ALA A 231 -5.91 9.60 6.19
N THR A 232 -6.65 8.68 6.83
CA THR A 232 -8.01 8.30 6.43
C THR A 232 -8.98 9.46 6.57
N LEU A 233 -8.98 10.16 7.71
CA LEU A 233 -9.83 11.33 7.95
C LEU A 233 -9.42 12.51 7.05
N ARG A 234 -8.12 12.70 6.80
CA ARG A 234 -7.62 13.73 5.89
C ARG A 234 -8.07 13.49 4.45
N TYR A 235 -8.13 12.23 4.02
CA TYR A 235 -8.62 11.87 2.68
C TYR A 235 -10.02 12.44 2.41
N LEU A 236 -10.91 12.47 3.40
CA LEU A 236 -12.28 12.97 3.22
C LEU A 236 -12.35 14.37 2.59
N SER A 237 -11.45 15.29 2.96
CA SER A 237 -11.45 16.66 2.42
C SER A 237 -10.47 16.90 1.28
N ARG A 238 -9.54 15.96 1.04
CA ARG A 238 -8.39 16.15 0.14
C ARG A 238 -8.33 15.15 -1.01
N GLY A 239 -9.04 14.04 -0.92
CA GLY A 239 -9.02 12.92 -1.88
C GLY A 239 -9.29 13.36 -3.31
N HIS A 240 -10.12 14.40 -3.50
CA HIS A 240 -10.45 14.96 -4.82
C HIS A 240 -9.25 15.40 -5.68
N GLY A 241 -8.09 15.72 -5.09
CA GLY A 241 -6.90 16.10 -5.86
C GLY A 241 -6.23 14.93 -6.58
N SER A 242 -6.26 13.74 -5.99
CA SER A 242 -5.86 12.50 -6.64
C SER A 242 -6.53 11.32 -5.94
N PRO A 243 -7.77 10.96 -6.37
CA PRO A 243 -8.58 9.98 -5.66
C PRO A 243 -7.85 8.66 -5.45
N VAL A 244 -7.09 8.23 -6.47
CA VAL A 244 -6.32 6.99 -6.46
C VAL A 244 -5.04 7.09 -5.62
N LEU A 245 -4.16 8.09 -5.84
CA LEU A 245 -2.86 8.08 -5.18
C LEU A 245 -2.96 8.43 -3.69
N LEU A 246 -3.92 9.24 -3.27
CA LEU A 246 -4.02 9.68 -1.89
C LEU A 246 -4.45 8.57 -0.92
N VAL A 247 -5.12 7.49 -1.39
CA VAL A 247 -5.48 6.36 -0.51
C VAL A 247 -4.24 5.68 0.10
N HIS A 248 -3.11 5.74 -0.61
CA HIS A 248 -1.84 5.16 -0.19
C HIS A 248 -1.30 5.73 1.11
N THR A 249 -1.67 6.99 1.42
CA THR A 249 -1.27 7.64 2.68
C THR A 249 -1.84 6.93 3.91
N ALA A 250 -2.93 6.18 3.76
CA ALA A 250 -3.56 5.36 4.81
C ALA A 250 -3.27 3.86 4.62
N THR A 251 -3.39 3.34 3.40
CA THR A 251 -3.26 1.89 3.14
C THR A 251 -1.82 1.38 3.32
N ALA A 252 -0.80 2.18 3.02
CA ALA A 252 0.59 1.77 3.24
C ALA A 252 0.98 1.72 4.72
N PRO A 253 0.70 2.73 5.56
CA PRO A 253 0.87 2.60 7.01
C PRO A 253 0.06 1.45 7.61
N ASN A 254 -1.16 1.20 7.10
CA ASN A 254 -1.97 0.09 7.57
C ASN A 254 -1.34 -1.27 7.24
N ALA A 255 -0.78 -1.44 6.04
CA ALA A 255 -0.02 -2.63 5.67
C ALA A 255 1.19 -2.87 6.59
N VAL A 256 1.91 -1.81 7.00
CA VAL A 256 2.98 -1.91 7.99
C VAL A 256 2.44 -2.33 9.35
N LEU A 257 1.36 -1.71 9.82
CA LEU A 257 0.74 -2.00 11.12
C LEU A 257 0.39 -3.48 11.25
N HIS A 258 -0.26 -4.05 10.23
CA HIS A 258 -0.60 -5.48 10.17
C HIS A 258 0.62 -6.40 10.11
N THR A 259 1.77 -5.91 9.64
CA THR A 259 3.00 -6.71 9.53
C THR A 259 3.85 -6.65 10.80
N LEU A 260 3.76 -5.58 11.61
CA LEU A 260 4.62 -5.37 12.79
C LEU A 260 4.69 -6.57 13.76
N PRO A 261 3.58 -7.27 14.11
CA PRO A 261 3.62 -8.37 15.07
C PRO A 261 4.51 -9.56 14.64
N LEU A 262 4.86 -9.64 13.34
CA LEU A 262 5.71 -10.68 12.77
C LEU A 262 7.19 -10.27 12.68
N LEU A 263 7.49 -9.00 12.96
CA LEU A 263 8.83 -8.44 12.86
C LEU A 263 9.48 -8.31 14.24
N PRO A 264 10.80 -8.54 14.34
CA PRO A 264 11.57 -8.14 15.51
C PRO A 264 11.36 -6.66 15.86
N ALA A 265 11.31 -6.34 17.15
CA ALA A 265 10.95 -5.01 17.67
C ALA A 265 11.90 -3.90 17.18
N GLU A 266 13.16 -4.23 16.89
CA GLU A 266 14.15 -3.33 16.32
C GLU A 266 13.79 -2.83 14.91
N LEU A 267 12.92 -3.54 14.18
CA LEU A 267 12.44 -3.14 12.86
C LEU A 267 11.22 -2.22 12.91
N TRP A 268 10.57 -2.05 14.06
CA TRP A 268 9.32 -1.30 14.14
C TRP A 268 9.54 0.21 13.90
N ALA A 269 10.52 0.82 14.58
CA ALA A 269 10.82 2.24 14.39
C ALA A 269 11.33 2.57 12.97
N PRO A 270 12.22 1.76 12.34
CA PRO A 270 12.54 1.89 10.92
C PRO A 270 11.32 1.79 9.99
N SER A 271 10.35 0.91 10.29
CA SER A 271 9.15 0.74 9.49
C SER A 271 8.23 1.97 9.55
N LEU A 272 8.04 2.53 10.76
CA LEU A 272 7.34 3.81 10.94
C LEU A 272 8.03 4.93 10.16
N ALA A 273 9.35 5.05 10.27
CA ALA A 273 10.11 6.09 9.59
C ALA A 273 9.94 6.00 8.06
N ALA A 274 10.05 4.80 7.49
CA ALA A 274 9.88 4.58 6.06
C ALA A 274 8.47 4.97 5.60
N VAL A 275 7.43 4.50 6.30
CA VAL A 275 6.06 4.74 5.85
C VAL A 275 5.60 6.17 6.11
N TRP A 276 6.13 6.84 7.14
CA TRP A 276 5.99 8.28 7.31
C TRP A 276 6.59 9.04 6.13
N SER A 277 7.83 8.72 5.73
CA SER A 277 8.47 9.35 4.57
C SER A 277 7.65 9.16 3.30
N ALA A 278 7.09 7.97 3.07
CA ALA A 278 6.23 7.67 1.93
C ALA A 278 4.92 8.49 1.96
N SER A 279 4.21 8.51 3.09
CA SER A 279 2.97 9.27 3.24
C SER A 279 3.19 10.77 3.05
N ALA A 280 4.25 11.34 3.64
CA ALA A 280 4.62 12.74 3.44
C ALA A 280 4.97 13.04 1.97
N ALA A 281 5.62 12.11 1.27
CA ALA A 281 5.96 12.30 -0.14
C ALA A 281 4.71 12.32 -1.03
N ILE A 282 3.76 11.43 -0.76
CA ILE A 282 2.48 11.38 -1.50
C ILE A 282 1.63 12.61 -1.20
N VAL A 283 1.53 13.04 0.07
CA VAL A 283 0.86 14.30 0.44
C VAL A 283 1.47 15.48 -0.32
N SER A 284 2.79 15.64 -0.26
CA SER A 284 3.47 16.74 -0.96
C SER A 284 3.17 16.73 -2.47
N ALA A 285 3.16 15.55 -3.07
CA ALA A 285 3.09 15.37 -4.52
C ALA A 285 1.66 15.41 -5.10
N TYR A 286 0.63 15.10 -4.31
CA TYR A 286 -0.73 14.87 -4.83
C TYR A 286 -1.83 15.61 -4.08
N GLU A 287 -1.56 16.11 -2.88
CA GLU A 287 -2.59 16.75 -2.10
C GLU A 287 -2.91 18.14 -2.68
N PRO A 288 -4.20 18.48 -2.89
CA PRO A 288 -4.59 19.79 -3.39
C PRO A 288 -4.28 20.85 -2.33
N ALA A 289 -3.94 22.08 -2.76
CA ALA A 289 -3.60 23.17 -1.85
C ALA A 289 -4.73 23.51 -0.86
N ARG A 290 -5.99 23.41 -1.29
CA ARG A 290 -7.17 23.73 -0.48
C ARG A 290 -8.01 22.47 -0.20
N PRO A 291 -8.53 22.30 1.03
CA PRO A 291 -9.50 21.25 1.32
C PRO A 291 -10.85 21.62 0.71
N LEU A 292 -11.69 20.61 0.46
CA LEU A 292 -13.11 20.87 0.22
C LEU A 292 -13.77 21.44 1.49
N PRO A 293 -14.69 22.41 1.36
CA PRO A 293 -15.50 22.89 2.47
C PRO A 293 -16.30 21.76 3.13
N ARG A 294 -16.52 21.84 4.45
CA ARG A 294 -17.26 20.79 5.20
C ARG A 294 -18.67 20.52 4.64
N ALA A 295 -19.32 21.54 4.09
CA ALA A 295 -20.65 21.44 3.49
C ALA A 295 -20.68 20.59 2.21
N ASP A 296 -19.55 20.45 1.52
CA ASP A 296 -19.42 19.70 0.26
C ASP A 296 -18.93 18.26 0.49
N LEU A 297 -18.57 17.91 1.74
CA LEU A 297 -18.09 16.57 2.08
C LEU A 297 -19.28 15.60 2.17
N PRO A 298 -19.13 14.36 1.68
CA PRO A 298 -20.16 13.35 1.86
C PRO A 298 -20.36 13.06 3.35
N ALA A 299 -21.61 12.82 3.74
CA ALA A 299 -21.91 12.33 5.07
C ALA A 299 -21.65 10.82 5.16
N ALA A 300 -21.29 10.36 6.36
CA ALA A 300 -21.20 8.94 6.66
C ALA A 300 -22.53 8.22 6.32
N PRO A 301 -22.49 6.94 5.92
CA PRO A 301 -23.70 6.13 5.77
C PRO A 301 -24.54 6.15 7.05
N ARG A 302 -25.87 6.25 6.90
CA ARG A 302 -26.82 6.20 8.02
C ARG A 302 -27.31 4.77 8.23
N GLY A 303 -27.63 4.42 9.47
CA GLY A 303 -28.20 3.12 9.85
C GLY A 303 -27.57 2.58 11.14
N ASP A 304 -28.17 1.52 11.69
CA ASP A 304 -27.71 0.90 12.94
C ASP A 304 -26.39 0.13 12.75
N ASP A 305 -26.13 -0.41 11.56
CA ASP A 305 -24.84 -1.01 11.18
C ASP A 305 -24.38 -0.50 9.80
N PRO A 306 -23.62 0.61 9.74
CA PRO A 306 -23.19 1.22 8.49
C PRO A 306 -22.04 0.48 7.78
N VAL A 307 -21.36 -0.45 8.47
CA VAL A 307 -20.15 -1.11 7.95
C VAL A 307 -20.47 -2.08 6.81
N PRO A 308 -21.39 -3.06 6.94
CA PRO A 308 -21.75 -3.95 5.83
C PRO A 308 -22.24 -3.17 4.60
N THR A 309 -22.99 -2.08 4.82
CA THR A 309 -23.52 -1.25 3.74
C THR A 309 -22.40 -0.61 2.91
N ILE A 310 -21.36 -0.06 3.55
CA ILE A 310 -20.28 0.60 2.80
C ILE A 310 -19.35 -0.42 2.13
N VAL A 311 -19.11 -1.56 2.78
CA VAL A 311 -18.32 -2.65 2.21
C VAL A 311 -19.02 -3.23 0.98
N GLU A 312 -20.33 -3.49 1.06
CA GLU A 312 -21.11 -3.97 -0.09
C GLU A 312 -21.06 -2.99 -1.26
N ARG A 313 -21.19 -1.69 -1.01
CA ARG A 313 -21.07 -0.66 -2.06
C ARG A 313 -19.69 -0.63 -2.70
N ALA A 314 -18.62 -0.78 -1.90
CA ALA A 314 -17.26 -0.85 -2.42
C ALA A 314 -17.05 -2.11 -3.28
N THR A 315 -17.56 -3.26 -2.83
CA THR A 315 -17.53 -4.51 -3.58
C THR A 315 -18.33 -4.41 -4.89
N ASP A 316 -19.52 -3.80 -4.86
CA ASP A 316 -20.35 -3.58 -6.05
C ASP A 316 -19.74 -2.56 -7.03
N HIS A 317 -18.94 -1.61 -6.52
CA HIS A 317 -18.14 -0.72 -7.35
C HIS A 317 -17.04 -1.50 -8.08
N GLY A 318 -16.38 -2.43 -7.40
CA GLY A 318 -15.41 -3.34 -8.00
C GLY A 318 -14.07 -2.71 -8.35
N ASP A 319 -13.84 -1.43 -8.01
CA ASP A 319 -12.52 -0.82 -8.17
C ASP A 319 -11.60 -1.26 -7.04
N GLU A 320 -10.40 -1.70 -7.40
CA GLU A 320 -9.40 -2.19 -6.47
C GLU A 320 -8.96 -1.17 -5.40
N HIS A 321 -8.93 0.13 -5.67
CA HIS A 321 -8.54 1.18 -4.73
C HIS A 321 -9.68 1.47 -3.78
N VAL A 322 -10.90 1.55 -4.32
CA VAL A 322 -12.14 1.69 -3.54
C VAL A 322 -12.23 0.58 -2.50
N MET A 323 -12.04 -0.69 -2.89
CA MET A 323 -12.12 -1.82 -1.96
C MET A 323 -11.04 -1.77 -0.88
N LYS A 324 -9.76 -1.59 -1.25
CA LYS A 324 -8.65 -1.53 -0.28
C LYS A 324 -8.77 -0.37 0.70
N PHE A 325 -9.14 0.82 0.21
CA PHE A 325 -9.30 1.99 1.06
C PHE A 325 -10.51 1.86 1.97
N THR A 326 -11.63 1.32 1.46
CA THR A 326 -12.82 1.04 2.29
C THR A 326 -12.49 0.06 3.41
N ASP A 327 -11.73 -1.02 3.14
CA ASP A 327 -11.29 -1.95 4.18
C ASP A 327 -10.45 -1.26 5.28
N THR A 328 -9.52 -0.37 4.89
CA THR A 328 -8.72 0.43 5.84
C THR A 328 -9.59 1.42 6.63
N ALA A 329 -10.52 2.11 5.97
CA ALA A 329 -11.41 3.08 6.60
C ALA A 329 -12.39 2.42 7.60
N VAL A 330 -12.83 1.19 7.32
CA VAL A 330 -13.62 0.40 8.26
C VAL A 330 -12.80 0.04 9.50
N GLU A 331 -11.54 -0.37 9.37
CA GLU A 331 -10.68 -0.63 10.54
C GLU A 331 -10.48 0.64 11.40
N VAL A 332 -10.34 1.81 10.77
CA VAL A 332 -10.30 3.10 11.48
C VAL A 332 -11.61 3.35 12.23
N TYR A 333 -12.76 3.16 11.58
CA TYR A 333 -14.07 3.33 12.22
C TYR A 333 -14.26 2.36 13.39
N GLU A 334 -13.98 1.08 13.20
CA GLU A 334 -14.09 0.05 14.24
C GLU A 334 -13.22 0.36 15.46
N ARG A 335 -12.03 0.94 15.24
CA ARG A 335 -11.10 1.30 16.32
C ARG A 335 -11.44 2.63 17.01
N THR A 336 -11.96 3.62 16.29
CA THR A 336 -12.12 4.99 16.80
C THR A 336 -13.56 5.41 17.06
N GLY A 337 -14.53 4.76 16.41
CA GLY A 337 -15.93 5.19 16.35
C GLY A 337 -16.16 6.46 15.52
N ASP A 338 -15.16 6.99 14.81
CA ASP A 338 -15.30 8.23 14.04
C ASP A 338 -16.05 8.00 12.71
N PRO A 339 -17.29 8.53 12.55
CA PRO A 339 -18.07 8.34 11.33
C PRO A 339 -17.42 8.96 10.09
N ASP A 340 -16.52 9.94 10.23
CA ASP A 340 -15.84 10.55 9.09
C ASP A 340 -14.91 9.57 8.37
N ALA A 341 -14.52 8.46 9.01
CA ALA A 341 -13.81 7.36 8.35
C ALA A 341 -14.70 6.66 7.31
N LEU A 342 -15.95 6.34 7.66
CA LEU A 342 -16.91 5.76 6.71
C LEU A 342 -17.38 6.80 5.66
N ALA A 343 -17.39 8.08 6.01
CA ALA A 343 -17.58 9.14 5.04
C ALA A 343 -16.43 9.19 4.01
N ALA A 344 -15.18 8.97 4.44
CA ALA A 344 -14.03 8.89 3.54
C ALA A 344 -14.15 7.69 2.58
N ALA A 345 -14.58 6.53 3.09
CA ALA A 345 -14.89 5.35 2.26
C ALA A 345 -15.98 5.65 1.22
N ARG A 346 -17.04 6.36 1.61
CA ARG A 346 -18.05 6.85 0.66
C ARG A 346 -17.43 7.83 -0.36
N HIS A 347 -16.53 8.70 0.07
CA HIS A 347 -15.95 9.69 -0.81
C HIS A 347 -15.10 9.07 -1.93
N ILE A 348 -14.28 8.04 -1.64
CA ILE A 348 -13.52 7.35 -2.71
C ILE A 348 -14.48 6.68 -3.72
N ILE A 349 -15.60 6.13 -3.28
CA ILE A 349 -16.65 5.54 -4.15
C ILE A 349 -17.22 6.62 -5.08
N ASP A 350 -17.51 7.80 -4.54
CA ASP A 350 -18.10 8.90 -5.32
C ASP A 350 -17.08 9.53 -6.30
N LEU A 351 -15.80 9.54 -5.96
CA LEU A 351 -14.72 10.13 -6.76
C LEU A 351 -14.18 9.22 -7.86
N THR A 352 -14.26 7.90 -7.66
CA THR A 352 -13.71 6.92 -8.61
C THR A 352 -14.78 6.58 -9.63
N ARG A 353 -14.42 6.66 -10.91
CA ARG A 353 -15.33 6.24 -11.99
C ARG A 353 -15.18 4.73 -12.20
N ARG A 354 -16.30 4.07 -12.50
CA ARG A 354 -16.31 2.67 -12.93
C ARG A 354 -15.77 2.49 -14.34
#